data_AF-A0A9Q0IFV2-F1
#
_entry.id   AF-A0A9Q0IFV2-F1
#
_cell.length_a   1.000
_cell.length_b   1.000
_cell.length_c   1.000
_cell.angle_alpha   90.00
_cell.angle_beta   90.00
_cell.angle_gamma   90.00
#
_symmetry.space_group_name_H-M   'P 1'
#
loop_
_entity.id
_entity.type
_entity.pdbx_description
1 polymer ?
#
loop_
_entity_poly.entity_id
_entity_poly.type
_entity_poly.pdbx_seq_one_letter_code
_entity_poly.pdbx_strand_id
1 'polypeptide(L)'
;EALHLPRVPGPRSKRSLLVPPMMVTENQRAPFPRVIGRVMSMERQGRQLFHLRGPGADWDPQGLFSIDVDTGVVSVSRALDREAVPSYQ
;
A
#
# COMPACT_ATOMS: atom_id res chain seq x y z
N GLU A 1 -34.18 13.46 -29.56
CA GLU A 1 -33.32 12.37 -29.06
C GLU A 1 -31.86 12.78 -29.24
N ALA A 2 -30.95 12.78 -28.27
CA ALA A 2 -30.87 12.06 -27.01
C ALA A 2 -30.35 12.95 -25.85
N LEU A 3 -30.89 12.73 -24.66
CA LEU A 3 -30.52 13.40 -23.42
C LEU A 3 -29.12 12.95 -22.96
N HIS A 4 -28.13 13.81 -23.10
CA HIS A 4 -26.83 13.59 -22.48
C HIS A 4 -26.91 14.10 -21.03
N LEU A 5 -27.02 13.18 -20.07
CA LEU A 5 -26.92 13.51 -18.65
C LEU A 5 -25.56 14.18 -18.38
N PRO A 6 -25.51 15.28 -17.60
CA PRO A 6 -24.24 15.81 -17.15
C PRO A 6 -23.58 14.77 -16.25
N ARG A 7 -22.41 14.30 -16.68
CA ARG A 7 -21.52 13.46 -15.87
C ARG A 7 -21.07 14.31 -14.68
N VAL A 8 -21.83 14.28 -13.59
CA VAL A 8 -21.43 14.90 -12.32
C VAL A 8 -20.09 14.27 -11.93
N PRO A 9 -18.98 15.03 -11.91
CA PRO A 9 -17.79 14.57 -11.23
C PRO A 9 -18.18 14.59 -9.76
N GLY A 10 -18.52 13.42 -9.19
CA GLY A 10 -18.62 13.27 -7.75
C GLY A 10 -17.32 13.83 -7.12
N PRO A 11 -17.39 14.43 -5.91
CA PRO A 11 -16.22 15.01 -5.28
C PRO A 11 -15.11 13.96 -5.26
N ARG A 12 -14.09 14.18 -6.08
CA ARG A 12 -12.88 13.37 -6.08
C ARG A 12 -12.30 13.55 -4.69
N SER A 13 -12.51 12.55 -3.82
CA SER A 13 -12.00 12.56 -2.46
C SER A 13 -10.50 12.79 -2.55
N LYS A 14 -10.08 14.01 -2.18
CA LYS A 14 -8.68 14.43 -2.23
C LYS A 14 -7.90 13.42 -1.39
N ARG A 15 -6.82 12.89 -1.95
CA ARG A 15 -5.90 11.90 -1.36
C ARG A 15 -5.77 12.11 0.17
N SER A 16 -6.59 11.41 0.96
CA SER A 16 -6.49 11.37 2.42
C SER A 16 -5.40 10.40 2.88
N LEU A 17 -4.83 9.61 1.97
CA LEU A 17 -3.77 8.66 2.29
C LEU A 17 -2.42 9.36 2.39
N LEU A 18 -1.78 9.22 3.55
CA LEU A 18 -0.39 9.56 3.81
C LEU A 18 0.43 8.27 3.77
N VAL A 19 1.27 8.15 2.74
CA VAL A 19 2.21 7.03 2.58
C VAL A 19 3.61 7.56 2.88
N PRO A 20 4.16 7.35 4.09
CA PRO A 20 5.54 7.74 4.37
C PRO A 20 6.53 6.87 3.56
N PRO A 21 7.74 7.37 3.28
CA PRO A 21 8.82 6.53 2.75
C PRO A 21 9.06 5.33 3.67
N MET A 22 9.00 4.13 3.12
CA MET A 22 9.19 2.88 3.86
C MET A 22 10.64 2.45 3.73
N MET A 23 11.40 2.46 4.82
CA MET A 23 12.80 2.05 4.82
C MET A 23 12.94 0.62 5.33
N VAL A 24 13.47 -0.27 4.49
CA VAL A 24 13.74 -1.66 4.86
C VAL A 24 15.24 -1.92 4.76
N THR A 25 15.82 -2.45 5.83
CA THR A 25 17.19 -2.95 5.81
C THR A 25 17.25 -4.24 4.99
N GLU A 26 18.27 -4.37 4.16
CA GLU A 26 18.53 -5.59 3.37
C GLU A 26 18.89 -6.78 4.28
N ASN A 27 18.67 -8.01 3.81
CA ASN A 27 19.12 -9.24 4.46
C ASN A 27 18.70 -9.38 5.95
N GLN A 28 17.53 -8.82 6.27
CA GLN A 28 16.90 -8.96 7.59
C GLN A 28 16.78 -10.44 7.96
N ARG A 29 17.14 -10.78 9.20
CA ARG A 29 16.95 -12.13 9.72
C ARG A 29 15.51 -12.30 10.22
N ALA A 30 15.05 -13.55 10.15
CA ALA A 30 13.80 -14.00 10.76
C ALA A 30 13.72 -13.59 12.25
N PRO A 31 12.51 -13.44 12.83
CA PRO A 31 11.21 -13.88 12.30
C PRO A 31 10.57 -12.90 11.31
N PHE A 32 9.77 -13.45 10.40
CA PHE A 32 8.88 -12.73 9.48
C PHE A 32 7.42 -13.10 9.78
N PRO A 33 6.43 -12.24 9.46
CA PRO A 33 6.55 -10.95 8.77
C PRO A 33 7.10 -9.82 9.68
N ARG A 34 7.82 -8.87 9.08
CA ARG A 34 8.38 -7.70 9.79
C ARG A 34 7.66 -6.43 9.37
N VAL A 35 7.23 -5.63 10.34
CA VAL A 35 6.62 -4.32 10.08
C VAL A 35 7.68 -3.36 9.54
N ILE A 36 7.39 -2.74 8.40
CA ILE A 36 8.26 -1.78 7.72
C ILE A 36 7.71 -0.36 7.69
N GLY A 37 6.43 -0.21 8.00
CA GLY A 37 5.77 1.08 8.01
C GLY A 37 4.26 0.98 8.19
N ARG A 38 3.60 2.11 8.04
CA ARG A 38 2.14 2.20 8.12
C ARG A 38 1.64 3.29 7.19
N VAL A 39 0.63 2.96 6.41
CA VAL A 39 -0.15 3.93 5.65
C VAL A 39 -1.19 4.54 6.58
N MET A 40 -1.26 5.86 6.62
CA MET A 40 -2.20 6.59 7.47
C MET A 40 -3.28 7.24 6.61
N SER A 41 -4.46 7.40 7.19
CA SER A 41 -5.48 8.27 6.62
C SER A 41 -5.60 9.56 7.42
N MET A 42 -5.75 10.67 6.70
CA MET A 42 -6.17 11.96 7.25
C MET A 42 -7.70 12.11 7.30
N GLU A 43 -8.45 11.14 6.77
CA GLU A 43 -9.90 11.13 6.90
C GLU A 43 -10.30 10.91 8.36
N ARG A 44 -11.26 11.71 8.84
CA ARG A 44 -11.72 11.72 10.23
C ARG A 44 -13.00 10.92 10.46
N GLN A 45 -13.68 10.47 9.41
CA GLN A 45 -15.00 9.83 9.51
C GLN A 45 -15.05 8.60 8.60
N GLY A 46 -15.47 7.46 9.15
CA GLY A 46 -15.64 6.21 8.39
C GLY A 46 -14.54 5.18 8.65
N ARG A 47 -14.88 3.90 8.43
CA ARG A 47 -13.89 2.80 8.42
C ARG A 47 -13.16 2.87 7.10
N GLN A 48 -11.84 2.99 7.16
CA GLN A 48 -11.01 3.01 5.98
C GLN A 48 -10.35 1.66 5.76
N LEU A 49 -10.51 1.11 4.56
CA LEU A 49 -9.90 -0.15 4.16
C LEU A 49 -8.62 0.14 3.36
N PHE A 50 -7.51 -0.44 3.77
CA PHE A 50 -6.21 -0.27 3.12
C PHE A 50 -5.89 -1.47 2.23
N HIS A 51 -5.65 -1.24 0.95
CA HIS A 51 -5.21 -2.28 0.01
C HIS A 51 -3.87 -1.87 -0.62
N LEU A 52 -2.95 -2.83 -0.72
CA LEU A 52 -1.62 -2.64 -1.32
C LEU A 52 -1.61 -3.38 -2.66
N ARG A 53 -1.30 -2.66 -3.75
CA ARG A 53 -1.22 -3.22 -5.10
C ARG A 53 0.12 -2.87 -5.72
N GLY A 54 0.66 -3.78 -6.50
CA GLY A 54 1.93 -3.60 -7.20
C GLY A 54 2.86 -4.82 -7.10
N PRO A 55 4.03 -4.76 -7.73
CA PRO A 55 5.06 -5.79 -7.63
C PRO A 55 5.46 -5.98 -6.17
N GLY A 56 5.55 -7.22 -5.70
CA GLY A 56 5.80 -7.48 -4.28
C GLY A 56 4.52 -7.65 -3.46
N ALA A 57 3.38 -7.14 -3.90
CA ALA A 57 2.09 -7.34 -3.22
C ALA A 57 1.27 -8.36 -4.00
N ASP A 58 0.33 -7.87 -4.82
CA ASP A 58 -0.57 -8.69 -5.64
C ASP A 58 0.04 -9.07 -7.00
N TRP A 59 1.15 -8.44 -7.41
CA TRP A 59 1.84 -8.74 -8.68
C TRP A 59 3.19 -9.40 -8.45
N ASP A 60 3.65 -10.16 -9.44
CA ASP A 60 4.91 -10.89 -9.37
C ASP A 60 6.12 -9.93 -9.16
N PRO A 61 7.06 -10.25 -8.24
CA PRO A 61 7.03 -11.35 -7.28
C PRO A 61 5.96 -11.13 -6.19
N GLN A 62 4.96 -12.00 -6.07
CA GLN A 62 3.82 -11.79 -5.15
C GLN A 62 4.15 -12.08 -3.69
N GLY A 63 3.40 -11.46 -2.77
CA GLY A 63 3.39 -11.81 -1.34
C GLY A 63 4.62 -11.38 -0.53
N LEU A 64 5.47 -10.54 -1.11
CA LEU A 64 6.63 -9.95 -0.44
C LEU A 64 6.23 -8.89 0.59
N PHE A 65 5.28 -8.04 0.24
CA PHE A 65 4.71 -6.99 1.07
C PHE A 65 3.23 -7.28 1.31
N SER A 66 2.76 -6.99 2.52
CA SER A 66 1.36 -7.11 2.88
C SER A 66 0.93 -5.92 3.71
N ILE A 67 -0.30 -5.47 3.53
CA ILE A 67 -0.91 -4.41 4.33
C ILE A 67 -2.08 -4.96 5.13
N ASP A 68 -2.14 -4.61 6.41
CA ASP A 68 -3.29 -4.86 7.24
C ASP A 68 -4.43 -3.91 6.83
N VAL A 69 -5.56 -4.49 6.45
CA VAL A 69 -6.69 -3.78 5.84
C VAL A 69 -7.33 -2.77 6.79
N ASP A 70 -7.28 -3.02 8.10
CA ASP A 70 -7.94 -2.19 9.10
C ASP A 70 -7.02 -1.11 9.67
N THR A 71 -5.74 -1.42 9.83
CA THR A 71 -4.77 -0.54 10.48
C THR A 71 -3.89 0.21 9.49
N GLY A 72 -3.72 -0.30 8.27
CA GLY A 72 -2.78 0.21 7.28
C GLY A 72 -1.32 -0.17 7.54
N VAL A 73 -1.05 -1.08 8.48
CA VAL A 73 0.31 -1.55 8.80
C VAL A 73 0.87 -2.34 7.63
N VAL A 74 2.04 -1.95 7.14
CA VAL A 74 2.74 -2.63 6.04
C VAL A 74 3.86 -3.49 6.61
N SER A 75 3.90 -4.75 6.19
CA SER A 75 4.93 -5.72 6.59
C SER A 75 5.57 -6.38 5.39
N VAL A 76 6.80 -6.86 5.59
CA VAL A 76 7.55 -7.66 4.61
C VAL A 76 7.62 -9.12 5.07
N SER A 77 7.41 -10.05 4.16
CA SER A 77 7.28 -11.49 4.44
C SER A 77 8.60 -12.26 4.40
N ARG A 78 9.65 -11.70 3.79
CA ARG A 78 10.98 -12.30 3.69
C ARG A 78 12.08 -11.25 3.59
N ALA A 79 13.34 -11.69 3.65
CA ALA A 79 14.48 -10.81 3.43
C ALA A 79 14.43 -10.21 2.02
N LEU A 80 14.72 -8.91 1.93
CA LEU A 80 14.90 -8.22 0.66
C LEU A 80 16.37 -8.29 0.26
N ASP A 81 16.59 -8.47 -1.02
CA ASP A 81 17.89 -8.40 -1.69
C ASP A 81 17.84 -7.25 -2.69
N ARG A 82 18.68 -6.23 -2.48
CA ARG A 82 18.72 -5.04 -3.34
C ARG A 82 19.40 -5.30 -4.68
N GLU A 83 20.23 -6.34 -4.78
CA GLU A 83 20.84 -6.75 -6.05
C GLU A 83 19.79 -7.36 -6.98
N ALA A 84 18.82 -8.08 -6.42
CA ALA A 84 17.68 -8.62 -7.17
C ALA A 84 16.66 -7.53 -7.54
N VAL A 85 16.25 -6.69 -6.59
CA VAL A 85 15.29 -5.61 -6.84
C VAL A 85 15.68 -4.35 -6.05
N PRO A 86 16.12 -3.26 -6.72
CA PRO A 86 16.62 -2.07 -6.03
C PRO A 86 15.50 -1.22 -5.42
N SER A 87 14.28 -1.28 -5.98
CA SER A 87 13.13 -0.50 -5.53
C SER A 87 11.80 -1.09 -5.99
N TYR A 88 10.75 -0.91 -5.18
CA TYR A 88 9.36 -1.22 -5.50
C TYR A 88 8.57 0.09 -5.58
N GLN A 89 7.65 0.22 -6.55
CA GLN A 89 6.79 1.40 -6.75
C GLN A 89 5.31 1.05 -6.66
#